data_AF-A0A932TB24-F1
#
_entry.id   AF-A0A932TB24-F1
#
_cell.length_a   1.000
_cell.length_b   1.000
_cell.length_c   1.000
_cell.angle_alpha   90.00
_cell.angle_beta   90.00
_cell.angle_gamma   90.00
#
_symmetry.space_group_name_H-M   'P 1'
#
loop_
_entity.id
_entity.type
_entity.pdbx_description
1 polymer ?
#
loop_
_entity_poly.entity_id
_entity_poly.type
_entity_poly.pdbx_seq_one_letter_code
_entity_poly.pdbx_strand_id
1 'polypeptide(L)'
;MTRLKSRAQRQAEFLEAAARMYSQLEDWYDTHPDASFGELEAEARRQRRAVMGQALAVLINGRDTGYQLDPPTCPQCGQAMPFERYRTWQVHGLEGDTELSRAYYVCRACDGQTLFPPGSETAAAGRSLERRRGAGGDAPGLAGPVV
;
A
#
# COMPACT_ATOMS: atom_id res chain seq x y z
N MET A 1 5.29 -17.25 1.94
CA MET A 1 4.04 -17.26 2.73
C MET A 1 3.42 -15.86 2.67
N THR A 2 2.20 -15.76 2.14
CA THR A 2 1.50 -14.50 1.94
C THR A 2 1.14 -13.89 3.30
N ARG A 3 1.58 -12.66 3.57
CA ARG A 3 1.32 -11.93 4.82
C ARG A 3 -0.12 -11.38 4.91
N LEU A 4 -1.11 -12.17 4.50
CA LEU A 4 -2.51 -11.75 4.51
C LEU A 4 -3.03 -11.71 5.94
N LYS A 5 -3.64 -10.60 6.30
CA LYS A 5 -4.32 -10.43 7.58
C LYS A 5 -5.82 -10.61 7.39
N SER A 6 -6.51 -11.13 8.39
CA SER A 6 -7.97 -11.11 8.40
C SER A 6 -8.48 -9.67 8.58
N ARG A 7 -9.77 -9.44 8.28
CA ARG A 7 -10.40 -8.14 8.56
C ARG A 7 -10.30 -7.77 10.05
N ALA A 8 -10.52 -8.73 10.94
CA ALA A 8 -10.45 -8.53 12.38
C ALA A 8 -9.03 -8.14 12.85
N GLN A 9 -7.99 -8.80 12.32
CA GLN A 9 -6.60 -8.46 12.65
C GLN A 9 -6.25 -7.03 12.21
N ARG A 10 -6.61 -6.65 10.98
CA ARG A 10 -6.37 -5.28 10.49
C ARG A 10 -7.13 -4.23 11.30
N GLN A 11 -8.37 -4.54 11.70
CA GLN A 11 -9.17 -3.65 12.54
C GLN A 11 -8.54 -3.50 13.93
N ALA A 12 -8.11 -4.60 14.55
CA ALA A 12 -7.47 -4.57 15.85
C ALA A 12 -6.19 -3.72 15.85
N GLU A 13 -5.32 -3.91 14.85
CA GLU A 13 -4.09 -3.13 14.70
C GLU A 13 -4.36 -1.62 14.54
N PHE A 14 -5.38 -1.26 13.74
CA PHE A 14 -5.76 0.13 13.58
C PHE A 14 -6.31 0.74 14.88
N LEU A 15 -7.19 0.02 15.58
CA LEU A 15 -7.77 0.49 16.85
C LEU A 15 -6.69 0.67 17.92
N GLU A 16 -5.70 -0.23 17.97
CA GLU A 16 -4.57 -0.12 18.89
C GLU A 16 -3.72 1.12 18.60
N ALA A 17 -3.46 1.41 17.32
CA ALA A 17 -2.73 2.63 16.91
C ALA A 17 -3.52 3.91 17.23
N ALA A 18 -4.84 3.91 16.97
CA ALA A 18 -5.71 5.04 17.28
C ALA A 18 -5.81 5.30 18.80
N ALA A 19 -5.91 4.24 19.61
CA ALA A 19 -5.92 4.37 21.06
C ALA A 19 -4.61 4.96 21.60
N ARG A 20 -3.46 4.46 21.13
CA ARG A 20 -2.15 5.03 21.49
C ARG A 20 -2.02 6.50 21.12
N MET A 21 -2.50 6.88 19.94
CA MET A 21 -2.48 8.27 19.49
C MET A 21 -3.33 9.16 20.39
N TYR A 22 -4.53 8.71 20.76
CA TYR A 22 -5.37 9.48 21.67
C TYR A 22 -4.69 9.69 23.03
N SER A 23 -4.07 8.65 23.60
CA SER A 23 -3.27 8.79 24.83
C SER A 23 -2.11 9.78 24.66
N GLN A 24 -1.39 9.76 23.54
CA GLN A 24 -0.31 10.71 23.28
C GLN A 24 -0.80 12.16 23.13
N LEU A 25 -2.01 12.36 22.61
CA LEU A 25 -2.62 13.68 22.52
C LEU A 25 -3.04 14.20 23.91
N GLU A 26 -3.58 13.34 24.76
CA GLU A 26 -3.89 13.66 26.17
C GLU A 26 -2.60 14.00 26.94
N ASP A 27 -1.56 13.16 26.85
CA ASP A 27 -0.25 13.41 27.48
C ASP A 27 0.37 14.74 27.00
N TRP A 28 0.21 15.06 25.71
CA TRP A 28 0.66 16.33 25.16
C TRP A 28 -0.16 17.49 25.74
N TYR A 29 -1.48 17.36 25.86
CA TYR A 29 -2.32 18.43 26.39
C TYR A 29 -2.10 18.68 27.89
N ASP A 30 -1.84 17.63 28.68
CA ASP A 30 -1.45 17.74 30.09
C ASP A 30 -0.15 18.57 30.28
N THR A 31 0.76 18.50 29.31
CA THR A 31 2.00 19.30 29.31
C THR A 31 1.84 20.67 28.66
N HIS A 32 0.69 20.95 28.04
CA HIS A 32 0.37 22.22 27.37
C HIS A 32 -1.03 22.71 27.77
N PRO A 33 -1.30 22.95 29.07
CA PRO A 33 -2.64 23.27 29.56
C PRO A 33 -3.19 24.59 29.00
N ASP A 34 -2.31 25.52 28.63
CA ASP A 34 -2.67 26.81 28.04
C ASP A 34 -2.74 26.78 26.50
N ALA A 35 -2.59 25.61 25.88
CA ALA A 35 -2.63 25.48 24.42
C ALA A 35 -3.97 25.99 23.88
N SER A 36 -3.87 26.85 22.86
CA SER A 36 -5.01 27.27 22.08
C SER A 36 -5.60 26.10 21.30
N PHE A 37 -6.86 26.26 20.89
CA PHE A 37 -7.51 25.28 20.01
C PHE A 37 -6.71 25.00 18.73
N GLY A 38 -6.10 26.03 18.15
CA GLY A 38 -5.29 25.88 16.93
C GLY A 38 -4.01 25.06 17.14
N GLU A 39 -3.38 25.19 18.31
CA GLU A 39 -2.21 24.37 18.68
C GLU A 39 -2.62 22.92 18.92
N LEU A 40 -3.74 22.69 19.61
CA LEU A 40 -4.30 21.36 19.80
C LEU A 40 -4.66 20.68 18.46
N GLU A 41 -5.28 21.42 17.53
CA GLU A 41 -5.57 20.90 16.18
C GLU A 41 -4.29 20.63 15.37
N ALA A 42 -3.26 21.46 15.50
CA ALA A 42 -1.98 21.26 14.82
C ALA A 42 -1.30 19.99 15.34
N GLU A 43 -1.30 19.78 16.66
CA GLU A 43 -0.82 18.57 17.32
C GLU A 43 -1.60 17.35 16.84
N ALA A 44 -2.92 17.39 16.98
CA ALA A 44 -3.82 16.31 16.57
C ALA A 44 -3.62 15.98 15.09
N ARG A 45 -3.44 16.98 14.22
CA ARG A 45 -3.15 16.77 12.79
C ARG A 45 -1.82 16.05 12.57
N ARG A 46 -0.76 16.43 13.30
CA ARG A 46 0.55 15.78 13.19
C ARG A 46 0.47 14.31 13.58
N GLN A 47 -0.12 14.02 14.74
CA GLN A 47 -0.26 12.64 15.23
C GLN A 47 -1.18 11.82 14.31
N ARG A 48 -2.33 12.38 13.90
CA ARG A 48 -3.27 11.74 12.97
C ARG A 48 -2.62 11.36 11.65
N ARG A 49 -1.75 12.22 11.09
CA ARG A 49 -1.04 11.89 9.84
C ARG A 49 -0.16 10.65 9.97
N ALA A 50 0.52 10.48 11.10
CA ALA A 50 1.32 9.28 11.35
C ALA A 50 0.44 8.02 11.45
N VAL A 51 -0.66 8.08 12.22
CA VAL A 51 -1.59 6.95 12.37
C VAL A 51 -2.29 6.60 11.07
N MET A 52 -2.73 7.59 10.30
CA MET A 52 -3.42 7.32 9.03
C MET A 52 -2.49 6.71 7.99
N GLY A 53 -1.21 7.11 7.95
CA GLY A 53 -0.19 6.42 7.16
C GLY A 53 -0.04 4.94 7.54
N GLN A 54 -0.01 4.63 8.84
CA GLN A 54 0.01 3.26 9.34
C GLN A 54 -1.28 2.49 9.00
N ALA A 55 -2.45 3.13 9.12
CA ALA A 55 -3.74 2.53 8.81
C ALA A 55 -3.82 2.09 7.34
N LEU A 56 -3.33 2.93 6.42
CA LEU A 56 -3.23 2.60 5.00
C LEU A 56 -2.27 1.44 4.78
N ALA A 57 -1.11 1.42 5.46
CA ALA A 57 -0.15 0.33 5.37
C ALA A 57 -0.77 -1.02 5.83
N VAL A 58 -1.45 -1.02 6.98
CA VAL A 58 -2.17 -2.20 7.51
C VAL A 58 -3.23 -2.68 6.53
N LEU A 59 -4.03 -1.75 5.98
CA LEU A 59 -5.09 -2.08 5.03
C LEU A 59 -4.54 -2.71 3.75
N ILE A 60 -3.56 -2.06 3.13
CA ILE A 60 -3.04 -2.43 1.82
C ILE A 60 -2.16 -3.69 1.93
N ASN A 61 -1.13 -3.66 2.78
CA ASN A 61 -0.20 -4.79 2.92
C ASN A 61 -0.88 -6.03 3.50
N GLY A 62 -1.88 -5.84 4.38
CA GLY A 62 -2.64 -6.94 4.94
C GLY A 62 -3.64 -7.58 3.96
N ARG A 63 -3.81 -7.02 2.75
CA ARG A 63 -4.68 -7.59 1.69
C ARG A 63 -3.89 -8.16 0.52
N ASP A 64 -2.83 -7.49 0.09
CA ASP A 64 -1.99 -7.98 -1.00
C ASP A 64 -0.58 -7.37 -0.89
N THR A 65 0.42 -8.22 -1.15
CA THR A 65 1.83 -7.83 -1.21
C THR A 65 2.43 -8.07 -2.60
N GLY A 66 1.63 -8.42 -3.60
CA GLY A 66 2.09 -8.72 -4.95
C GLY A 66 2.80 -10.07 -5.10
N TYR A 67 2.72 -10.94 -4.07
CA TYR A 67 3.26 -12.29 -4.17
C TYR A 67 2.36 -13.15 -5.09
N GLN A 68 2.97 -13.88 -6.00
CA GLN A 68 2.34 -14.76 -6.96
C GLN A 68 2.95 -16.15 -6.82
N LEU A 69 2.09 -17.18 -6.77
CA LEU A 69 2.54 -18.57 -6.74
C LEU A 69 3.24 -18.94 -8.05
N ASP A 70 2.60 -18.57 -9.16
CA ASP A 70 3.19 -18.64 -10.49
C ASP A 70 3.99 -17.35 -10.75
N PRO A 71 5.33 -17.43 -10.91
CA PRO A 71 6.14 -16.24 -11.05
C PRO A 71 5.84 -15.51 -12.37
N PRO A 72 5.85 -14.17 -12.38
CA PRO A 72 5.66 -13.40 -13.61
C PRO A 72 6.77 -13.70 -14.62
N THR A 73 6.46 -13.55 -15.91
CA THR A 73 7.45 -13.72 -16.98
C THR A 73 8.25 -12.43 -17.19
N CYS A 74 9.51 -12.58 -17.57
CA CYS A 74 10.37 -11.47 -17.94
C CYS A 74 9.90 -10.86 -19.26
N PRO A 75 9.66 -9.54 -19.34
CA PRO A 75 9.20 -8.91 -20.57
C PRO A 75 10.26 -8.94 -21.69
N GLN A 76 11.53 -9.18 -21.37
CA GLN A 76 12.62 -9.21 -22.34
C GLN A 76 12.88 -10.62 -22.91
N CYS A 77 13.00 -11.64 -22.07
CA CYS A 77 13.34 -13.00 -22.51
C CYS A 77 12.21 -14.04 -22.35
N GLY A 78 11.07 -13.65 -21.77
CA GLY A 78 9.93 -14.55 -21.54
C GLY A 78 10.10 -15.55 -20.40
N GLN A 79 11.29 -15.68 -19.82
CA GLN A 79 11.56 -16.64 -18.73
C GLN A 79 10.86 -16.24 -17.43
N ALA A 80 10.50 -17.23 -16.60
CA ALA A 80 9.93 -16.98 -15.28
C ALA A 80 10.91 -16.18 -14.40
N MET A 81 10.40 -15.15 -13.73
CA MET A 81 11.14 -14.32 -12.78
C MET A 81 10.85 -14.81 -11.37
N PRO A 82 11.73 -15.60 -10.72
CA PRO A 82 11.47 -16.10 -9.37
C PRO A 82 11.36 -14.96 -8.35
N PHE A 83 10.57 -15.21 -7.30
CA PHE A 83 10.51 -14.34 -6.14
C PHE A 83 11.89 -14.29 -5.46
N GLU A 84 12.36 -13.08 -5.21
CA GLU A 84 13.64 -12.81 -4.55
C GLU A 84 13.41 -12.48 -3.07
N ARG A 85 12.65 -11.42 -2.79
CA ARG A 85 12.35 -10.94 -1.44
C ARG A 85 11.16 -10.00 -1.44
N TYR A 86 10.70 -9.59 -0.26
CA TYR A 86 9.89 -8.38 -0.15
C TYR A 86 10.80 -7.17 -0.05
N ARG A 87 10.44 -6.08 -0.72
CA ARG A 87 11.07 -4.77 -0.52
C ARG A 87 10.02 -3.78 -0.05
N THR A 88 10.44 -2.94 0.88
CA THR A 88 9.64 -1.81 1.37
C THR A 88 9.87 -0.60 0.47
N TRP A 89 8.86 0.24 0.37
CA TRP A 89 8.93 1.56 -0.27
C TRP A 89 7.93 2.49 0.40
N GLN A 90 8.30 3.76 0.52
CA GLN A 90 7.53 4.78 1.22
C GLN A 90 6.69 5.56 0.22
N VAL A 91 5.38 5.65 0.46
CA VAL A 91 4.48 6.51 -0.33
C VAL A 91 4.12 7.73 0.51
N HIS A 92 4.48 8.92 0.01
CA HIS A 92 4.12 10.19 0.63
C HIS A 92 2.74 10.63 0.15
N GLY A 93 1.74 10.56 1.04
CA GLY A 93 0.34 10.86 0.74
C GLY A 93 -0.19 12.09 1.48
N LEU A 94 -1.37 12.56 1.06
CA LEU A 94 -2.07 13.65 1.73
C LEU A 94 -2.39 13.32 3.19
N GLU A 95 -2.85 12.09 3.43
CA GLU A 95 -3.27 11.62 4.76
C GLU A 95 -2.12 11.22 5.68
N GLY A 96 -0.93 10.97 5.12
CA GLY A 96 0.21 10.43 5.87
C GLY A 96 1.16 9.65 4.99
N ASP A 97 2.36 9.40 5.51
CA ASP A 97 3.34 8.57 4.83
C ASP A 97 3.05 7.09 5.08
N THR A 98 2.99 6.30 4.02
CA THR A 98 2.59 4.89 4.07
C THR A 98 3.75 4.00 3.64
N GLU A 99 4.21 3.13 4.53
CA GLU A 99 5.18 2.09 4.17
C GLU A 99 4.47 0.89 3.54
N LEU A 100 4.75 0.64 2.26
CA LEU A 100 4.19 -0.49 1.53
C LEU A 100 5.25 -1.57 1.33
N SER A 101 4.84 -2.83 1.39
CA SER A 101 5.70 -3.99 1.14
C SER A 101 5.25 -4.68 -0.14
N ARG A 102 6.16 -4.88 -1.10
CA ARG A 102 5.87 -5.56 -2.37
C ARG A 102 6.87 -6.67 -2.67
N ALA A 103 6.37 -7.75 -3.25
CA ALA A 103 7.17 -8.87 -3.71
C ALA A 103 8.07 -8.41 -4.86
N TYR A 104 9.34 -8.73 -4.74
CA TYR A 104 10.38 -8.40 -5.70
C TYR A 104 10.76 -9.64 -6.50
N TYR A 105 10.75 -9.53 -7.82
CA TYR A 105 11.11 -10.60 -8.73
C TYR A 105 12.29 -10.17 -9.59
N VAL A 106 13.21 -11.10 -9.83
CA VAL A 106 14.43 -10.86 -10.61
C VAL A 106 14.56 -11.95 -11.68
N CYS A 107 14.76 -11.55 -12.93
CA CYS A 107 15.09 -12.48 -14.00
C CYS A 107 16.54 -12.93 -13.83
N ARG A 108 16.78 -14.24 -13.84
CA ARG A 108 18.14 -14.80 -13.76
C ARG A 108 18.82 -14.99 -15.12
N ALA A 109 18.05 -14.92 -16.21
CA ALA A 109 18.54 -15.12 -17.57
C ALA A 109 18.95 -13.80 -18.26
N CYS A 110 18.20 -12.72 -18.00
CA CYS A 110 18.60 -11.37 -18.34
C CYS A 110 19.48 -10.80 -17.24
N ASP A 111 20.41 -9.92 -17.58
CA ASP A 111 21.35 -9.28 -16.66
C ASP A 111 20.64 -8.29 -15.71
N GLY A 112 19.87 -8.84 -14.76
CA GLY A 112 19.22 -8.08 -13.68
C GLY A 112 17.91 -7.39 -14.03
N GLN A 113 17.11 -7.87 -15.00
CA GLN A 113 15.75 -7.34 -15.18
C GLN A 113 14.89 -7.60 -13.95
N THR A 114 14.21 -6.57 -13.44
CA THR A 114 13.47 -6.65 -12.18
C THR A 114 12.06 -6.11 -12.30
N LEU A 115 11.17 -6.62 -11.44
CA LEU A 115 9.79 -6.14 -11.33
C LEU A 115 9.58 -5.56 -9.93
N PHE A 116 9.69 -4.24 -9.79
CA PHE A 116 9.47 -3.51 -8.53
C PHE A 116 9.27 -2.00 -8.70
N PRO A 117 8.19 -1.42 -8.16
CA PRO A 117 6.87 -2.03 -8.01
C PRO A 117 6.31 -2.34 -9.42
N PRO A 118 5.17 -3.04 -9.56
CA PRO A 118 4.47 -3.12 -10.86
C PRO A 118 3.83 -1.77 -11.30
N GLY A 119 4.50 -0.64 -11.07
CA GLY A 119 4.14 0.74 -11.37
C GLY A 119 5.05 1.74 -10.62
N SER A 120 5.28 2.95 -11.16
CA SER A 120 6.08 4.00 -10.50
C SER A 120 5.34 4.69 -9.35
N GLU A 121 6.08 5.34 -8.42
CA GLU A 121 5.53 6.14 -7.30
C GLU A 121 4.45 7.13 -7.75
N THR A 122 4.70 7.85 -8.83
CA THR A 122 3.77 8.86 -9.36
C THR A 122 2.52 8.24 -9.98
N ALA A 123 2.62 7.01 -10.50
CA ALA A 123 1.49 6.30 -11.11
C ALA A 123 0.58 5.59 -10.09
N ALA A 124 1.06 5.36 -8.86
CA ALA A 124 0.31 4.66 -7.82
C ALA A 124 -0.95 5.42 -7.38
N ALA A 125 -0.93 6.77 -7.43
CA ALA A 125 -2.08 7.60 -7.11
C ALA A 125 -3.28 7.38 -8.06
N GLY A 126 -3.03 6.95 -9.30
CA GLY A 126 -4.05 6.76 -10.33
C GLY A 126 -4.39 5.30 -10.66
N ARG A 127 -3.78 4.32 -9.98
CA ARG A 127 -3.93 2.89 -10.30
C ARG A 127 -4.42 2.09 -9.09
N SER A 128 -5.10 0.97 -9.37
CA SER A 128 -5.48 0.02 -8.33
C SER A 128 -4.23 -0.53 -7.64
N LEU A 129 -4.14 -0.35 -6.32
CA LEU A 129 -3.07 -0.92 -5.50
C LEU A 129 -3.21 -2.44 -5.33
N GLU A 130 -4.42 -2.95 -5.54
CA GLU A 130 -4.75 -4.37 -5.57
C GLU A 130 -4.68 -4.86 -7.03
N ARG A 131 -4.02 -6.00 -7.30
CA ARG A 131 -4.25 -6.68 -8.58
C ARG A 131 -5.68 -7.21 -8.55
N ARG A 132 -6.57 -6.66 -9.39
CA ARG A 132 -7.85 -7.34 -9.69
C ARG A 132 -7.50 -8.76 -10.15
N ARG A 133 -7.96 -9.78 -9.42
CA ARG A 133 -8.04 -11.14 -9.99
C ARG A 133 -8.83 -10.98 -11.27
N GLY A 134 -8.23 -11.36 -12.41
CA GLY A 134 -8.87 -11.22 -13.71
C GLY A 134 -10.25 -11.86 -13.67
N ALA A 135 -11.30 -11.06 -13.88
CA ALA A 135 -12.53 -11.58 -14.43
C ALA A 135 -12.22 -11.79 -15.92
N GLY A 136 -12.07 -13.06 -16.32
CA GLY A 136 -12.10 -13.41 -17.73
C GLY A 136 -13.47 -13.10 -18.32
N GLY A 137 -13.49 -12.76 -19.60
CA GLY A 137 -14.73 -12.69 -20.38
C GLY A 137 -14.75 -11.51 -21.34
N ASP A 138 -14.54 -11.82 -22.61
CA ASP A 138 -14.69 -10.99 -23.80
C ASP A 138 -15.90 -10.04 -23.81
N ALA A 139 -15.72 -8.88 -24.44
CA ALA A 139 -16.78 -8.25 -25.21
C ALA A 139 -16.17 -7.76 -26.54
N PRO A 140 -16.62 -8.28 -27.70
CA PRO A 140 -16.13 -7.84 -29.00
C PRO A 140 -16.67 -6.46 -29.34
N GLY A 141 -15.87 -5.71 -30.11
CA GLY A 141 -16.17 -4.36 -30.53
C GLY A 141 -17.47 -4.25 -31.34
N LEU A 142 -18.26 -3.23 -31.01
CA LEU A 142 -19.33 -2.77 -31.89
C LEU A 142 -18.71 -1.80 -32.90
N ALA A 143 -18.40 -2.33 -34.09
CA ALA A 143 -18.36 -1.56 -35.31
C ALA A 143 -19.77 -1.02 -35.58
N GLY A 144 -19.90 0.30 -35.73
CA GLY A 144 -21.15 0.93 -36.18
C GLY A 144 -21.44 0.57 -37.64
N PRO A 145 -22.71 0.57 -38.06
CA PRO A 145 -23.02 0.48 -39.48
C PRO A 145 -22.85 1.87 -40.12
N VAL A 146 -22.12 1.87 -41.23
CA VAL A 146 -22.28 2.83 -42.32
C VAL A 146 -23.54 2.40 -43.08
N VAL A 147 -24.57 3.24 -43.06
CA VAL A 147 -25.42 3.73 -44.18
C VAL A 147 -26.45 4.68 -43.57
#